data_AF-A0A1U7CIU6-F1
#
_entry.id   AF-A0A1U7CIU6-F1
#
_cell.length_a   1.000
_cell.length_b   1.000
_cell.length_c   1.000
_cell.angle_alpha   90.00
_cell.angle_beta   90.00
_cell.angle_gamma   90.00
#
_symmetry.space_group_name_H-M   'P 1'
#
loop_
_entity.id
_entity.type
_entity.pdbx_description
1 polymer ?
#
loop_
_entity_poly.entity_id
_entity_poly.type
_entity_poly.pdbx_seq_one_letter_code
_entity_poly.pdbx_strand_id
1 'polypeptide(L)'
;MNQHALVFASLFAVAAAFAAAGCDGAAPAALAGAAKEGDDLAAEIKALKELIPDQAHIMADVGGHFTNLWFAGEAENWPLADFYLGETKSHLRWAVRSKPVRKDDAGRDVNLSGILEAFENSQLTQLKQAVDRKDKAAFETIYRDSLTVCYSCHKASDKPYLRPQIPARPETGVINFDPKAAWPR
;
A
#
# COMPACT_ATOMS: atom_id res chain seq x y z
N MET A 1 21.81 -56.07 12.06
CA MET A 1 22.38 -57.12 12.94
C MET A 1 23.89 -56.95 12.97
N ASN A 2 24.44 -56.95 14.19
CA ASN A 2 25.85 -56.92 14.62
C ASN A 2 26.63 -55.62 14.41
N GLN A 3 26.91 -54.84 15.47
CA GLN A 3 27.87 -55.09 16.58
C GLN A 3 29.32 -55.18 16.07
N HIS A 4 30.12 -54.14 16.36
CA HIS A 4 31.43 -54.30 17.01
C HIS A 4 31.78 -52.98 17.69
N ALA A 5 31.76 -53.04 19.01
CA ALA A 5 32.24 -52.03 19.92
C ALA A 5 33.72 -52.33 20.28
N LEU A 6 34.38 -51.30 20.82
CA LEU A 6 35.59 -51.36 21.66
C LEU A 6 36.90 -51.60 20.89
N VAL A 7 38.06 -51.05 21.23
CA VAL A 7 38.57 -50.12 22.24
C VAL A 7 40.01 -49.88 21.81
N PHE A 8 40.53 -48.65 21.85
CA PHE A 8 41.92 -48.43 22.26
C PHE A 8 42.02 -47.09 22.98
N ALA A 9 42.13 -47.21 24.30
CA ALA A 9 42.46 -46.15 25.22
C ALA A 9 43.94 -45.77 25.06
N SER A 10 44.24 -44.48 25.07
CA SER A 10 45.51 -43.90 25.54
C SER A 10 45.28 -42.40 25.71
N LEU A 11 44.94 -41.99 26.93
CA LEU A 11 45.83 -41.19 27.80
C LEU A 11 46.43 -39.97 27.08
N PHE A 12 45.87 -38.79 27.33
CA PHE A 12 46.62 -37.70 27.96
C PHE A 12 45.62 -36.75 28.63
N ALA A 13 45.54 -36.87 29.95
CA ALA A 13 44.93 -35.87 30.80
C ALA A 13 45.83 -34.64 30.79
N VAL A 14 45.32 -33.53 30.22
CA VAL A 14 45.76 -32.20 30.60
C VAL A 14 44.52 -31.47 31.07
N ALA A 15 44.30 -31.57 32.38
CA ALA A 15 43.46 -30.65 33.12
C ALA A 15 44.11 -29.26 33.03
N ALA A 16 43.77 -28.50 31.99
CA ALA A 16 43.97 -27.07 32.00
C ALA A 16 42.90 -26.48 32.90
N ALA A 17 43.26 -26.33 34.18
CA ALA A 17 42.57 -25.45 35.10
C ALA A 17 42.59 -24.04 34.50
N PHE A 18 41.55 -23.69 33.74
CA PHE A 18 41.22 -22.29 33.50
C PHE A 18 40.77 -21.74 34.85
N ALA A 19 41.71 -21.10 35.53
CA ALA A 19 41.44 -20.18 36.60
C ALA A 19 40.30 -19.26 36.14
N ALA A 20 39.21 -19.26 36.91
CA ALA A 20 38.20 -18.23 36.88
C ALA A 20 38.85 -16.91 37.27
N ALA A 21 39.52 -16.26 36.32
CA ALA A 21 39.75 -14.83 36.34
C ALA A 21 38.41 -14.20 35.96
N GLY A 22 37.73 -13.63 36.95
CA GLY A 22 36.37 -13.11 36.82
C GLY A 22 36.17 -12.21 35.62
N CYS A 23 35.34 -12.67 34.69
CA CYS A 23 34.52 -11.79 33.86
C CYS A 23 33.15 -11.70 34.54
N ASP A 24 33.12 -11.13 35.74
CA ASP A 24 31.86 -10.83 36.44
C ASP A 24 31.17 -9.64 35.73
N GLY A 25 29.96 -9.90 35.22
CA GLY A 25 28.87 -8.91 35.28
C GLY A 25 28.47 -8.11 34.03
N ALA A 26 29.20 -8.15 32.91
CA ALA A 26 28.88 -7.25 31.77
C ALA A 26 27.95 -7.85 30.68
N ALA A 27 27.96 -9.17 30.48
CA ALA A 27 27.18 -9.84 29.44
C ALA A 27 25.64 -9.84 29.64
N PRO A 28 25.09 -10.11 30.85
CA PRO A 28 23.64 -10.19 31.01
C PRO A 28 22.95 -8.82 30.93
N ALA A 29 23.62 -7.74 31.33
CA ALA A 29 23.07 -6.38 31.23
C ALA A 29 23.02 -5.87 29.79
N ALA A 30 24.02 -6.20 28.96
CA ALA A 30 24.04 -5.83 27.54
C ALA A 30 22.95 -6.59 26.74
N LEU A 31 22.75 -7.88 27.01
CA LEU A 31 21.67 -8.68 26.41
C LEU A 31 20.28 -8.22 26.88
N ALA A 32 20.13 -7.86 28.15
CA ALA A 32 18.88 -7.29 28.67
C ALA A 32 18.60 -5.88 28.10
N GLY A 33 19.64 -5.07 27.89
CA GLY A 33 19.54 -3.77 27.24
C GLY A 33 19.11 -3.87 25.78
N ALA A 34 19.70 -4.79 25.02
CA ALA A 34 19.33 -5.05 23.63
C ALA A 34 17.90 -5.63 23.50
N ALA A 35 17.48 -6.50 24.43
CA ALA A 35 16.11 -7.02 24.47
C ALA A 35 15.10 -5.90 24.76
N LYS A 36 15.40 -5.03 25.73
CA LYS A 36 14.58 -3.87 26.06
C LYS A 36 14.47 -2.88 24.90
N GLU A 37 15.58 -2.61 24.20
CA GLU A 37 15.58 -1.75 23.00
C GLU A 37 14.74 -2.36 21.87
N GLY A 38 14.79 -3.69 21.70
CA GLY A 38 13.93 -4.41 20.76
C GLY A 38 12.44 -4.33 21.10
N ASP A 39 12.08 -4.47 22.38
CA ASP A 39 10.71 -4.35 22.86
C ASP A 39 10.18 -2.92 22.72
N ASP A 40 11.01 -1.93 23.06
CA ASP A 40 10.67 -0.51 22.92
C ASP A 40 10.46 -0.14 21.43
N LEU A 41 11.32 -0.63 20.52
CA LEU A 41 11.15 -0.46 19.07
C LEU A 41 9.88 -1.17 18.54
N ALA A 42 9.58 -2.38 19.01
CA ALA A 42 8.36 -3.10 18.62
C ALA A 42 7.10 -2.35 19.07
N ALA A 43 7.11 -1.78 20.28
CA ALA A 43 6.04 -0.94 20.80
C ALA A 43 5.87 0.33 19.96
N GLU A 44 6.97 1.00 19.58
CA GLU A 44 6.93 2.18 18.71
C GLU A 44 6.39 1.84 17.32
N ILE A 45 6.84 0.74 16.69
CA ILE A 45 6.30 0.28 15.39
C ILE A 45 4.80 0.00 15.49
N LYS A 46 4.35 -0.61 16.59
CA LYS A 46 2.93 -0.87 16.81
C LYS A 46 2.15 0.44 16.92
N ALA A 47 2.63 1.39 17.72
CA ALA A 47 2.02 2.70 17.87
C ALA A 47 1.95 3.45 16.52
N LEU A 48 3.03 3.42 15.72
CA LEU A 48 3.06 4.02 14.38
C LEU A 48 2.06 3.37 13.42
N LYS A 49 1.92 2.03 13.46
CA LYS A 49 0.92 1.31 12.63
C LYS A 49 -0.51 1.70 12.97
N GLU A 50 -0.80 1.98 14.25
CA GLU A 50 -2.12 2.43 14.70
C GLU A 50 -2.45 3.86 14.25
N LEU A 51 -1.44 4.66 13.89
CA LEU A 51 -1.61 6.02 13.35
C LEU A 51 -1.82 6.07 11.83
N ILE A 52 -1.50 4.99 11.10
CA ILE A 52 -1.66 4.96 9.65
C ILE A 52 -3.17 4.94 9.32
N PRO A 53 -3.65 5.85 8.46
CA PRO A 53 -5.04 5.82 8.02
C PRO A 53 -5.44 4.46 7.46
N ASP A 54 -6.65 4.02 7.80
CA ASP A 54 -7.17 2.79 7.23
C ASP A 54 -7.41 2.94 5.72
N GLN A 55 -7.58 1.82 5.02
CA GLN A 55 -7.87 1.85 3.59
C GLN A 55 -9.18 2.59 3.26
N ALA A 56 -10.14 2.70 4.19
CA ALA A 56 -11.40 3.39 3.89
C ALA A 56 -11.16 4.90 3.74
N HIS A 57 -10.31 5.47 4.60
CA HIS A 57 -9.86 6.86 4.48
C HIS A 57 -9.11 7.09 3.17
N ILE A 58 -8.13 6.25 2.85
CA ILE A 58 -7.35 6.37 1.60
C ILE A 58 -8.27 6.25 0.37
N MET A 59 -9.27 5.36 0.41
CA MET A 59 -10.22 5.21 -0.69
C MET A 59 -11.21 6.38 -0.82
N ALA A 60 -11.45 7.14 0.25
CA ALA A 60 -12.18 8.41 0.15
C ALA A 60 -11.36 9.43 -0.65
N ASP A 61 -10.05 9.52 -0.41
CA ASP A 61 -9.15 10.39 -1.19
C ASP A 61 -9.11 9.97 -2.66
N VAL A 62 -8.99 8.66 -2.95
CA VAL A 62 -9.11 8.13 -4.32
C VAL A 62 -10.43 8.57 -4.97
N GLY A 63 -11.54 8.48 -4.23
CA GLY A 63 -12.86 8.93 -4.69
C GLY A 63 -12.89 10.42 -5.04
N GLY A 64 -12.32 11.26 -4.18
CA GLY A 64 -12.22 12.71 -4.41
C GLY A 64 -11.35 13.06 -5.62
N HIS A 65 -10.16 12.47 -5.74
CA HIS A 65 -9.27 12.69 -6.88
C HIS A 65 -9.88 12.20 -8.19
N PHE A 66 -10.45 10.99 -8.21
CA PHE A 66 -11.07 10.44 -9.42
C PHE A 66 -12.35 11.19 -9.81
N THR A 67 -13.08 11.74 -8.84
CA THR A 67 -14.22 12.65 -9.09
C THR A 67 -13.73 13.94 -9.75
N ASN A 68 -12.70 14.57 -9.22
CA ASN A 68 -12.18 15.82 -9.79
C ASN A 68 -11.48 15.60 -11.14
N LEU A 69 -10.91 14.43 -11.38
CA LEU A 69 -10.41 14.02 -12.70
C LEU A 69 -11.51 14.11 -13.77
N TRP A 70 -12.72 13.61 -13.47
CA TRP A 70 -13.86 13.69 -14.40
C TRP A 70 -14.14 15.14 -14.81
N PHE A 71 -14.30 16.03 -13.83
CA PHE A 71 -14.63 17.43 -14.10
C PHE A 71 -13.48 18.18 -14.79
N ALA A 72 -12.23 17.88 -14.46
CA ALA A 72 -11.08 18.45 -15.14
C ALA A 72 -11.00 18.01 -16.60
N GLY A 73 -11.23 16.73 -16.89
CA GLY A 73 -11.28 16.21 -18.26
C GLY A 73 -12.47 16.74 -19.06
N GLU A 74 -13.65 16.84 -18.45
CA GLU A 74 -14.84 17.43 -19.06
C GLU A 74 -14.66 18.89 -19.46
N ALA A 75 -13.97 19.66 -18.62
CA ALA A 75 -13.62 21.06 -18.88
C ALA A 75 -12.41 21.22 -19.81
N GLU A 76 -11.83 20.12 -20.30
CA GLU A 76 -10.60 20.11 -21.10
C GLU A 76 -9.42 20.82 -20.40
N ASN A 77 -9.42 20.80 -19.06
CA ASN A 77 -8.33 21.30 -18.23
C ASN A 77 -7.29 20.19 -18.05
N TRP A 78 -6.56 19.92 -19.12
CA TRP A 78 -5.62 18.80 -19.21
C TRP A 78 -4.52 18.79 -18.14
N PRO A 79 -3.91 19.94 -17.74
CA PRO A 79 -2.95 19.93 -16.62
C PRO A 79 -3.60 19.51 -15.30
N LEU A 80 -4.82 19.96 -15.03
CA LEU A 80 -5.55 19.57 -13.82
C LEU A 80 -6.01 18.12 -13.88
N ALA A 81 -6.40 17.63 -15.06
CA ALA A 81 -6.72 16.22 -15.28
C ALA A 81 -5.49 15.33 -15.06
N ASP A 82 -4.32 15.70 -15.58
CA ASP A 82 -3.08 14.94 -15.36
C ASP A 82 -2.70 14.89 -13.87
N PHE A 83 -2.84 16.03 -13.17
CA PHE A 83 -2.66 16.09 -11.72
C PHE A 83 -3.57 15.12 -10.97
N TYR A 84 -4.89 15.17 -11.19
CA TYR A 84 -5.83 14.30 -10.48
C TYR A 84 -5.71 12.82 -10.87
N LEU A 85 -5.30 12.51 -12.10
CA LEU A 85 -4.96 11.16 -12.51
C LEU A 85 -3.71 10.65 -11.75
N GLY A 86 -2.69 11.50 -11.60
CA GLY A 86 -1.51 11.21 -10.79
C GLY A 86 -1.85 10.95 -9.33
N GLU A 87 -2.66 11.81 -8.72
CA GLU A 87 -3.11 11.66 -7.33
C GLU A 87 -3.94 10.38 -7.13
N THR A 88 -4.86 10.08 -8.05
CA THR A 88 -5.63 8.82 -8.05
C THR A 88 -4.70 7.61 -8.03
N LYS A 89 -3.71 7.57 -8.94
CA LYS A 89 -2.76 6.46 -9.04
C LYS A 89 -1.89 6.34 -7.78
N SER A 90 -1.41 7.48 -7.24
CA SER A 90 -0.62 7.50 -6.02
C SER A 90 -1.38 6.92 -4.82
N HIS A 91 -2.63 7.33 -4.63
CA HIS A 91 -3.47 6.91 -3.50
C HIS A 91 -3.94 5.46 -3.62
N LEU A 92 -4.23 4.97 -4.83
CA LEU A 92 -4.49 3.54 -5.05
C LEU A 92 -3.28 2.68 -4.64
N ARG A 93 -2.07 3.08 -5.02
CA ARG A 93 -0.85 2.40 -4.59
C ARG A 93 -0.65 2.48 -3.07
N TRP A 94 -0.96 3.62 -2.46
CA TRP A 94 -0.91 3.76 -1.00
C TRP A 94 -1.90 2.81 -0.31
N ALA A 95 -3.15 2.73 -0.78
CA ALA A 95 -4.15 1.81 -0.25
C ALA A 95 -3.65 0.36 -0.30
N VAL A 96 -3.14 -0.09 -1.45
CA VAL A 96 -2.61 -1.46 -1.58
C VAL A 96 -1.39 -1.68 -0.67
N ARG A 97 -0.46 -0.72 -0.57
CA ARG A 97 0.70 -0.86 0.34
C ARG A 97 0.31 -0.89 1.82
N SER A 98 -0.71 -0.15 2.24
CA SER A 98 -1.12 -0.09 3.65
C SER A 98 -1.73 -1.41 4.14
N LYS A 99 -2.38 -2.16 3.24
CA LYS A 99 -2.90 -3.51 3.53
C LYS A 99 -2.87 -4.38 2.26
N PRO A 100 -1.71 -5.00 1.95
CA PRO A 100 -1.48 -5.69 0.67
C PRO A 100 -2.28 -6.98 0.50
N VAL A 101 -2.62 -7.63 1.61
CA VAL A 101 -3.44 -8.84 1.63
C VAL A 101 -4.67 -8.58 2.48
N ARG A 102 -5.84 -8.80 1.88
CA ARG A 102 -7.12 -8.88 2.61
C ARG A 102 -7.62 -10.31 2.55
N LYS A 103 -8.31 -10.71 3.62
CA LYS A 103 -9.14 -11.89 3.60
C LYS A 103 -10.53 -11.49 3.14
N ASP A 104 -11.09 -12.27 2.23
CA ASP A 104 -12.52 -12.21 1.92
C ASP A 104 -13.34 -12.87 3.05
N ASP A 105 -14.66 -12.81 2.96
CA ASP A 105 -15.61 -13.37 3.93
C ASP A 105 -15.46 -14.90 4.09
N ALA A 106 -14.85 -15.57 3.10
CA ALA A 106 -14.52 -16.99 3.13
C ALA A 106 -13.09 -17.29 3.62
N GLY A 107 -12.33 -16.27 4.04
CA GLY A 107 -10.97 -16.40 4.55
C GLY A 107 -9.88 -16.58 3.48
N ARG A 108 -10.20 -16.39 2.20
CA ARG A 108 -9.26 -16.50 1.07
C ARG A 108 -8.52 -15.18 0.87
N ASP A 109 -7.29 -15.27 0.37
CA ASP A 109 -6.50 -14.08 0.05
C ASP A 109 -7.03 -13.37 -1.20
N VAL A 110 -7.25 -12.07 -1.08
CA VAL A 110 -7.55 -11.17 -2.19
C VAL A 110 -6.25 -10.51 -2.62
N ASN A 111 -5.79 -10.81 -3.84
CA ASN A 111 -4.59 -10.22 -4.42
C ASN A 111 -4.87 -8.79 -4.93
N LEU A 112 -4.91 -7.82 -4.02
CA LEU A 112 -5.13 -6.41 -4.36
C LEU A 112 -4.02 -5.85 -5.25
N SER A 113 -2.77 -6.28 -5.05
CA SER A 113 -1.64 -5.85 -5.87
C SER A 113 -1.81 -6.23 -7.33
N GLY A 114 -2.24 -7.45 -7.62
CA GLY A 114 -2.50 -7.89 -9.00
C GLY A 114 -3.67 -7.16 -9.66
N ILE A 115 -4.74 -6.87 -8.90
CA ILE A 115 -5.87 -6.07 -9.41
C ILE A 115 -5.41 -4.64 -9.75
N LEU A 116 -4.64 -4.02 -8.87
CA LEU A 116 -4.10 -2.68 -9.10
C LEU A 116 -3.13 -2.65 -10.29
N GLU A 117 -2.22 -3.61 -10.39
CA GLU A 117 -1.29 -3.72 -11.51
C GLU A 117 -2.02 -3.83 -12.85
N ALA A 118 -3.06 -4.66 -12.93
CA ALA A 118 -3.89 -4.78 -14.12
C ALA A 118 -4.56 -3.44 -14.47
N PHE A 119 -5.12 -2.73 -13.48
CA PHE A 119 -5.75 -1.42 -13.68
C PHE A 119 -4.75 -0.35 -14.13
N GLU A 120 -3.55 -0.35 -13.55
CA GLU A 120 -2.46 0.55 -13.93
C GLU A 120 -2.01 0.34 -15.38
N ASN A 121 -1.83 -0.92 -15.77
CA ASN A 121 -1.34 -1.31 -17.09
C ASN A 121 -2.41 -1.23 -18.19
N SER A 122 -3.67 -0.98 -17.83
CA SER A 122 -4.78 -0.81 -18.77
C SER A 122 -5.44 0.57 -18.64
N GLN A 123 -6.54 0.72 -17.91
CA GLN A 123 -7.34 1.94 -17.94
C GLN A 123 -6.58 3.19 -17.45
N LEU A 124 -5.75 3.11 -16.41
CA LEU A 124 -4.99 4.30 -15.98
C LEU A 124 -3.95 4.72 -17.03
N THR A 125 -3.31 3.77 -17.69
CA THR A 125 -2.43 4.05 -18.85
C THR A 125 -3.22 4.67 -20.01
N GLN A 126 -4.41 4.15 -20.32
CA GLN A 126 -5.26 4.67 -21.40
C GLN A 126 -5.83 6.06 -21.07
N LEU A 127 -6.20 6.33 -19.81
CA LEU A 127 -6.57 7.66 -19.33
C LEU A 127 -5.41 8.64 -19.51
N LYS A 128 -4.19 8.24 -19.11
CA LYS A 128 -2.99 9.06 -19.28
C LYS A 128 -2.77 9.42 -20.75
N GLN A 129 -2.89 8.42 -21.62
CA GLN A 129 -2.78 8.60 -23.06
C GLN A 129 -3.86 9.55 -23.63
N ALA A 130 -5.10 9.46 -23.15
CA ALA A 130 -6.17 10.37 -23.56
C ALA A 130 -5.92 11.81 -23.08
N VAL A 131 -5.48 11.98 -21.83
CA VAL A 131 -5.09 13.28 -21.26
C VAL A 131 -3.92 13.89 -22.05
N ASP A 132 -2.89 13.11 -22.37
CA ASP A 132 -1.72 13.56 -23.12
C ASP A 132 -2.06 13.99 -24.55
N ARG A 133 -2.96 13.25 -25.20
CA ARG A 133 -3.47 13.58 -26.54
C ARG A 133 -4.57 14.64 -26.53
N LYS A 134 -5.04 15.06 -25.36
CA LYS A 134 -6.18 15.98 -25.20
C LYS A 134 -7.44 15.47 -25.90
N ASP A 135 -7.65 14.16 -25.82
CA ASP A 135 -8.73 13.46 -26.49
C ASP A 135 -9.90 13.25 -25.53
N LYS A 136 -10.84 14.20 -25.52
CA LYS A 136 -12.00 14.19 -24.63
C LYS A 136 -12.87 12.95 -24.81
N ALA A 137 -13.15 12.54 -26.04
CA ALA A 137 -14.00 11.38 -26.31
C ALA A 137 -13.37 10.08 -25.81
N ALA A 138 -12.06 9.89 -26.04
CA ALA A 138 -11.34 8.75 -25.48
C ALA A 138 -11.29 8.82 -23.94
N PHE A 139 -11.04 10.00 -23.37
CA PHE A 139 -11.02 10.20 -21.91
C PHE A 139 -12.35 9.78 -21.28
N GLU A 140 -13.48 10.28 -21.77
CA GLU A 140 -14.80 9.96 -21.23
C GLU A 140 -15.10 8.45 -21.30
N THR A 141 -14.74 7.81 -22.41
CA THR A 141 -14.94 6.37 -22.62
C THR A 141 -14.15 5.57 -21.57
N ILE A 142 -12.84 5.84 -21.45
CA ILE A 142 -11.98 5.09 -20.53
C ILE A 142 -12.29 5.42 -19.06
N TYR A 143 -12.73 6.64 -18.76
CA TYR A 143 -13.20 6.99 -17.41
C TYR A 143 -14.37 6.11 -17.00
N ARG A 144 -15.37 5.93 -17.88
CA ARG A 144 -16.52 5.06 -17.63
C ARG A 144 -16.10 3.60 -17.45
N ASP A 145 -15.20 3.11 -18.30
CA ASP A 145 -14.67 1.75 -18.18
C ASP A 145 -13.91 1.56 -16.87
N SER A 146 -13.18 2.58 -16.41
CA SER A 146 -12.45 2.54 -15.13
C SER A 146 -13.38 2.32 -13.94
N LEU A 147 -14.60 2.87 -13.96
CA LEU A 147 -15.59 2.65 -12.89
C LEU A 147 -15.96 1.17 -12.75
N THR A 148 -15.96 0.41 -13.85
CA THR A 148 -16.23 -1.03 -13.83
C THR A 148 -15.09 -1.79 -13.14
N VAL A 149 -13.85 -1.37 -13.34
CA VAL A 149 -12.66 -1.94 -12.67
C VAL A 149 -12.64 -1.56 -11.20
N CYS A 150 -12.95 -0.31 -10.85
CA CYS A 150 -13.13 0.12 -9.47
C CYS A 150 -14.16 -0.76 -8.75
N TYR A 151 -15.30 -1.03 -9.40
CA TYR A 151 -16.31 -1.94 -8.84
C TYR A 151 -15.81 -3.38 -8.68
N SER A 152 -15.03 -3.89 -9.63
CA SER A 152 -14.47 -5.25 -9.55
C SER A 152 -13.57 -5.42 -8.31
N CYS A 153 -12.74 -4.42 -7.99
CA CYS A 153 -11.88 -4.41 -6.81
C CYS A 153 -12.70 -4.35 -5.51
N HIS A 154 -13.74 -3.50 -5.49
CA HIS A 154 -14.64 -3.41 -4.34
C HIS A 154 -15.39 -4.72 -4.11
N LYS A 155 -15.88 -5.36 -5.16
CA LYS A 155 -16.55 -6.66 -5.09
C LYS A 155 -15.60 -7.75 -4.60
N ALA A 156 -14.37 -7.79 -5.12
CA ALA A 156 -13.35 -8.75 -4.68
C ALA A 156 -12.95 -8.55 -3.21
N SER A 157 -13.17 -7.35 -2.66
CA SER A 157 -12.91 -7.00 -1.26
C SER A 157 -14.15 -7.11 -0.35
N ASP A 158 -15.20 -7.81 -0.79
CA ASP A 158 -16.50 -7.95 -0.13
C ASP A 158 -17.19 -6.63 0.22
N LYS A 159 -17.07 -5.67 -0.69
CA LYS A 159 -17.77 -4.37 -0.61
C LYS A 159 -18.68 -4.14 -1.82
N PRO A 160 -19.58 -5.08 -2.17
CA PRO A 160 -20.42 -4.96 -3.37
C PRO A 160 -21.41 -3.79 -3.32
N TYR A 161 -21.61 -3.19 -2.14
CA TYR A 161 -22.42 -1.99 -1.93
C TYR A 161 -21.70 -0.70 -2.35
N LEU A 162 -20.37 -0.71 -2.48
CA LEU A 162 -19.59 0.42 -3.01
C LEU A 162 -19.59 0.36 -4.54
N ARG A 163 -20.57 1.04 -5.16
CA ARG A 163 -20.76 1.10 -6.62
C ARG A 163 -20.38 2.48 -7.17
N PRO A 164 -19.17 2.64 -7.72
CA PRO A 164 -18.77 3.89 -8.36
C PRO A 164 -19.70 4.20 -9.54
N GLN A 165 -19.99 5.49 -9.72
CA GLN A 165 -20.78 6.03 -10.81
C GLN A 165 -20.13 7.33 -11.29
N ILE A 166 -20.55 7.82 -12.44
CA ILE A 166 -20.11 9.13 -12.92
C ILE A 166 -20.66 10.19 -11.95
N PRO A 167 -19.82 11.06 -11.40
CA PRO A 167 -20.27 12.08 -10.46
C PRO A 167 -21.11 13.14 -11.18
N ALA A 168 -22.25 13.50 -10.58
CA ALA A 168 -23.09 14.59 -11.09
C ALA A 168 -22.58 15.98 -10.65
N ARG A 169 -21.75 16.04 -9.60
CA ARG A 169 -21.12 17.26 -9.07
C ARG A 169 -19.84 16.90 -8.31
N PRO A 170 -18.85 17.83 -8.22
CA PRO A 170 -17.70 17.63 -7.34
C PRO A 170 -18.14 17.66 -5.86
N GLU A 171 -17.43 16.93 -5.01
CA GLU A 171 -17.71 16.88 -3.57
C GLU A 171 -17.42 18.22 -2.89
N THR A 172 -16.36 18.89 -3.35
CA THR A 172 -15.96 20.23 -2.91
C THR A 172 -15.96 21.20 -4.09
N GLY A 173 -16.45 22.42 -3.87
CA GLY A 173 -16.57 23.45 -4.90
C GLY A 173 -15.44 24.48 -4.90
N VAL A 174 -14.32 24.20 -4.23
CA VAL A 174 -13.24 25.17 -4.04
C VAL A 174 -12.32 25.32 -5.26
N ILE A 175 -12.26 24.30 -6.12
CA ILE A 175 -11.44 24.30 -7.33
C ILE A 175 -12.28 24.69 -8.53
N ASN A 176 -11.79 25.68 -9.28
CA ASN A 176 -12.36 26.04 -10.58
C ASN A 176 -11.74 25.13 -11.66
N PHE A 177 -12.59 24.43 -12.41
CA PHE A 177 -12.15 23.53 -13.47
C PHE A 177 -11.92 24.23 -14.81
N ASP A 178 -12.38 25.48 -14.99
CA ASP A 178 -12.17 26.24 -16.22
C ASP A 178 -10.65 26.43 -16.49
N PRO A 179 -10.12 25.91 -17.62
CA PRO A 179 -8.70 26.09 -17.96
C PRO A 179 -8.30 27.56 -18.19
N LYS A 180 -9.28 28.47 -18.29
CA LYS A 180 -9.08 29.92 -18.46
C LYS A 180 -9.41 30.72 -17.20
N ALA A 181 -9.60 30.07 -16.05
CA ALA A 181 -9.87 30.75 -14.79
C ALA A 181 -8.79 31.82 -14.48
N ALA A 182 -9.23 33.03 -14.08
CA ALA A 182 -8.36 34.19 -13.84
C ALA A 182 -8.40 34.70 -12.38
N TRP A 183 -9.03 33.94 -11.48
CA TRP A 183 -9.18 34.17 -10.04
C TRP A 183 -9.17 32.81 -9.32
N PRO A 184 -8.57 32.63 -8.13
CA PRO A 184 -7.84 33.63 -7.32
C PRO A 184 -6.58 34.16 -8.00
N ARG A 185 -6.18 35.40 -7.66
CA ARG A 185 -4.93 36.03 -8.11
C ARG A 185 -3.98 36.20 -6.94
#